data_AF-A0A0F0K8X8-F1
#
_entry.id   AF-A0A0F0K8X8-F1
#
_cell.length_a   1.000
_cell.length_b   1.000
_cell.length_c   1.000
_cell.angle_alpha   90.00
_cell.angle_beta   90.00
_cell.angle_gamma   90.00
#
_symmetry.space_group_name_H-M   'P 1'
#
loop_
_entity.id
_entity.type
_entity.pdbx_description
1 polymer ?
#
loop_
_entity_poly.entity_id
_entity_poly.type
_entity_poly.pdbx_seq_one_letter_code
_entity_poly.pdbx_strand_id
1 'polypeptide(L)'
;MRSGGKGARALRVMRRVLGTAVVIAALAGAGLLLAWQLPRPVSDTSAIGVLWHRHSDELGAAWNRETCSGGVCSQDYRRGSIYAGPSGFAHIVRGDAVGEAFDELGGVASLGLPIADESGSADRPWQAFQRAGIFADGEETTLVRGAVWRSWLRYSEERGGLGFPTTTEHADRRGARVQEFVNGVVYVRDGRAVLTVSDIADAHRRAGSASGPLGYPKSTQRASGDRLVQEFDGGEVWWSSGTGAHSVQTPFLASYRERGGADGALGLPTAEASRFEGGSMQSFQGGVLYRSDSDGTIRATTAGDIQNRYEELGGPEGELGPPTGDKVDVPGGRYQSFTGGVLLWHEGSGVFRLDAANFAVWTADPARFGWPTKDSWSDDRGSHQDWQKGQTVLRAGRLLTIPSTPVDASTAVLLCDSQCGGNSWIEQGAQGAGFSHIVKLGFGGSGYLAPISGLGAGFTESVSSNRLLLPEGDPGVVIVTLGGNDAAQKRPSTEVAAAEDQLIGMLREAYPNAAIVVNGVMSRSDAAHAARRAMDAAVTEEARRIGVHAVSVAGWVSDYAAPQADNVHLTQAGHDRIGPHYADALRAALGR
;
A
#
# COMPACT_ATOMS: atom_id res chain seq x y z
N MET A 1 0.58 44.15 43.28
CA MET A 1 0.31 44.11 44.73
C MET A 1 0.29 42.65 45.19
N ARG A 2 1.43 42.14 45.69
CA ARG A 2 1.60 40.79 46.24
C ARG A 2 2.23 40.94 47.63
N SER A 3 1.44 40.93 48.69
CA SER A 3 1.98 40.91 50.07
C SER A 3 1.16 40.08 51.07
N GLY A 4 0.11 39.37 50.65
CA GLY A 4 -0.76 38.61 51.58
C GLY A 4 -0.25 37.22 52.02
N GLY A 5 0.68 36.60 51.29
CA GLY A 5 1.02 35.17 51.50
C GLY A 5 2.12 34.87 52.52
N LYS A 6 3.08 35.79 52.75
CA LYS A 6 4.22 35.55 53.65
C LYS A 6 3.85 35.68 55.14
N GLY A 7 2.86 36.51 55.47
CA GLY A 7 2.41 36.72 56.87
C GLY A 7 1.67 35.52 57.46
N ALA A 8 0.92 34.76 56.64
CA ALA A 8 0.18 33.58 57.09
C ALA A 8 1.09 32.37 57.35
N ARG A 9 2.12 32.18 56.51
CA ARG A 9 3.17 31.16 56.70
C ARG A 9 3.97 31.45 57.97
N ALA A 10 4.32 32.71 58.21
CA ALA A 10 4.98 33.15 59.44
C ALA A 10 4.10 32.96 60.68
N LEU A 11 2.78 33.25 60.65
CA LEU A 11 1.89 33.06 61.81
C LEU A 11 1.57 31.59 62.14
N ARG A 12 1.51 30.70 61.14
CA ARG A 12 1.26 29.26 61.35
C ARG A 12 2.53 28.50 61.73
N VAL A 13 3.67 28.82 61.11
CA VAL A 13 4.99 28.36 61.59
C VAL A 13 5.27 28.96 62.97
N MET A 14 4.90 30.21 63.25
CA MET A 14 4.91 30.76 64.61
C MET A 14 3.99 29.99 65.54
N ARG A 15 2.78 29.55 65.16
CA ARG A 15 1.97 28.67 66.02
C ARG A 15 2.56 27.27 66.21
N ARG A 16 3.30 26.72 65.24
CA ARG A 16 4.04 25.45 65.35
C ARG A 16 5.38 25.59 66.10
N VAL A 17 6.00 26.77 66.11
CA VAL A 17 7.34 27.07 66.69
C VAL A 17 7.27 27.84 68.02
N LEU A 18 6.21 28.60 68.32
CA LEU A 18 6.01 29.27 69.63
C LEU A 18 5.62 28.32 70.77
N GLY A 19 5.62 27.01 70.54
CA GLY A 19 5.82 26.04 71.62
C GLY A 19 7.25 25.99 72.15
N THR A 20 8.21 26.62 71.46
CA THR A 20 9.65 26.38 71.64
C THR A 20 10.50 27.63 71.41
N ALA A 21 10.35 28.66 72.27
CA ALA A 21 11.45 29.53 72.71
C ALA A 21 10.94 30.66 73.63
N VAL A 22 11.27 30.58 74.93
CA VAL A 22 11.47 31.76 75.77
C VAL A 22 12.86 31.64 76.38
N VAL A 23 13.79 32.51 75.95
CA VAL A 23 15.01 32.87 76.66
C VAL A 23 15.35 34.31 76.18
N ILE A 24 15.80 35.33 76.93
CA ILE A 24 16.64 35.46 78.13
C ILE A 24 16.33 36.84 78.77
N ALA A 25 16.30 36.94 80.12
CA ALA A 25 16.97 38.03 80.87
C ALA A 25 16.94 37.75 82.39
N ALA A 26 18.06 38.02 83.04
CA ALA A 26 18.44 37.59 84.38
C ALA A 26 17.85 38.42 85.54
N LEU A 27 17.71 37.74 86.69
CA LEU A 27 18.10 38.12 88.06
C LEU A 27 17.02 37.82 89.11
N ALA A 28 17.46 37.11 90.16
CA ALA A 28 16.87 36.90 91.48
C ALA A 28 15.62 35.99 91.59
N GLY A 29 15.88 34.76 92.06
CA GLY A 29 15.03 33.92 92.92
C GLY A 29 13.50 34.01 92.80
N ALA A 30 12.90 33.13 91.99
CA ALA A 30 11.56 32.59 92.20
C ALA A 30 11.36 31.35 91.30
N GLY A 31 10.86 30.25 91.85
CA GLY A 31 10.45 29.10 91.05
C GLY A 31 9.29 29.47 90.13
N LEU A 32 9.50 29.32 88.82
CA LEU A 32 8.45 29.43 87.80
C LEU A 32 8.31 28.07 87.11
N LEU A 33 7.15 27.46 87.34
CA LEU A 33 6.69 26.20 86.78
C LEU A 33 6.69 26.27 85.24
N LEU A 34 7.45 25.37 84.59
CA LEU A 34 7.23 25.02 83.20
C LEU A 34 5.83 24.40 83.08
N ALA A 35 4.88 25.13 82.48
CA ALA A 35 3.61 24.55 82.05
C ALA A 35 3.88 23.60 80.86
N TRP A 36 4.11 22.32 81.15
CA TRP A 36 3.97 21.26 80.16
C TRP A 36 2.53 21.31 79.64
N GLN A 37 2.34 21.63 78.35
CA GLN A 37 1.03 21.48 77.71
C GLN A 37 0.67 19.99 77.71
N LEU A 38 -0.19 19.59 78.64
CA LEU A 38 -0.73 18.23 78.72
C LEU A 38 -1.44 17.87 77.39
N PRO A 39 -1.33 16.61 76.93
CA PRO A 39 -2.07 16.12 75.77
C PRO A 39 -3.56 16.50 75.89
N ARG A 40 -4.14 17.01 74.81
CA ARG A 40 -5.58 17.32 74.80
C ARG A 40 -6.40 16.02 74.73
N PRO A 41 -7.61 15.99 75.31
CA PRO A 41 -8.44 14.78 75.31
C PRO A 41 -8.79 14.37 73.87
N VAL A 42 -8.70 13.07 73.62
CA VAL A 42 -9.15 12.40 72.41
C VAL A 42 -10.41 11.61 72.78
N SER A 43 -11.44 11.66 71.94
CA SER A 43 -12.69 10.94 72.20
C SER A 43 -12.51 9.44 71.93
N ASP A 44 -12.97 8.57 72.81
CA ASP A 44 -12.89 7.12 72.56
C ASP A 44 -13.96 6.61 71.57
N THR A 45 -14.94 7.45 71.24
CA THR A 45 -16.14 7.06 70.47
C THR A 45 -16.33 7.83 69.17
N SER A 46 -15.64 8.96 68.98
CA SER A 46 -15.72 9.68 67.70
C SER A 46 -14.94 8.94 66.62
N ALA A 47 -15.34 9.10 65.35
CA ALA A 47 -14.60 8.53 64.24
C ALA A 47 -13.13 8.98 64.22
N ILE A 48 -12.89 10.25 64.60
CA ILE A 48 -11.55 10.84 64.72
C ILE A 48 -10.74 10.13 65.79
N GLY A 49 -11.28 9.97 67.00
CA GLY A 49 -10.52 9.39 68.09
C GLY A 49 -10.36 7.87 67.99
N VAL A 50 -11.34 7.15 67.44
CA VAL A 50 -11.19 5.73 67.06
C VAL A 50 -10.06 5.55 66.06
N LEU A 51 -9.95 6.43 65.05
CA LEU A 51 -8.86 6.37 64.09
C LEU A 51 -7.51 6.73 64.74
N TRP A 52 -7.47 7.76 65.59
CA TRP A 52 -6.26 8.11 66.32
C TRP A 52 -5.74 6.98 67.19
N HIS A 53 -6.60 6.25 67.92
CA HIS A 53 -6.18 5.12 68.76
C HIS A 53 -5.48 4.00 67.97
N ARG A 54 -5.79 3.86 66.67
CA ARG A 54 -5.10 2.92 65.79
C ARG A 54 -3.77 3.43 65.22
N HIS A 55 -3.57 4.75 65.21
CA HIS A 55 -2.43 5.42 64.58
C HIS A 55 -1.72 6.41 65.53
N SER A 56 -1.84 6.23 66.84
CA SER A 56 -1.28 7.15 67.84
C SER A 56 0.23 7.25 67.75
N ASP A 57 0.88 6.13 67.39
CA ASP A 57 2.33 6.02 67.19
C ASP A 57 2.80 6.72 65.90
N GLU A 58 1.90 7.00 64.95
CA GLU A 58 2.18 7.76 63.73
C GLU A 58 1.88 9.26 63.93
N LEU A 59 0.79 9.60 64.63
CA LEU A 59 0.30 10.98 64.73
C LEU A 59 0.82 11.75 65.96
N GLY A 60 1.11 11.04 67.04
CA GLY A 60 1.47 11.63 68.33
C GLY A 60 0.30 12.34 69.03
N ALA A 61 0.61 13.12 70.07
CA ALA A 61 -0.37 13.77 70.92
C ALA A 61 -1.20 14.84 70.19
N ALA A 62 -2.48 15.00 70.58
CA ALA A 62 -3.37 16.03 70.08
C ALA A 62 -2.99 17.44 70.58
N TRP A 63 -3.02 18.42 69.68
CA TRP A 63 -2.75 19.83 69.97
C TRP A 63 -4.01 20.62 70.36
N ASN A 64 -5.16 20.26 69.80
CA ASN A 64 -6.45 20.90 70.06
C ASN A 64 -7.52 19.87 70.45
N ARG A 65 -8.70 20.36 70.84
CA ARG A 65 -9.89 19.52 70.97
C ARG A 65 -10.48 19.29 69.59
N GLU A 66 -11.09 18.12 69.40
CA GLU A 66 -11.93 17.86 68.23
C GLU A 66 -12.95 19.00 68.04
N THR A 67 -12.96 19.59 66.85
CA THR A 67 -13.80 20.72 66.50
C THR A 67 -14.68 20.34 65.32
N CYS A 68 -16.00 20.45 65.49
CA CYS A 68 -16.98 20.15 64.45
C CYS A 68 -17.73 21.42 64.04
N SER A 69 -17.68 21.77 62.75
CA SER A 69 -18.40 22.91 62.18
C SER A 69 -18.80 22.63 60.74
N GLY A 70 -20.03 22.98 60.36
CA GLY A 70 -20.52 22.82 58.99
C GLY A 70 -20.50 21.39 58.45
N GLY A 71 -20.64 20.38 59.32
CA GLY A 71 -20.57 18.96 58.94
C GLY A 71 -19.16 18.40 58.78
N VAL A 72 -18.12 19.18 59.09
CA VAL A 72 -16.73 18.73 59.12
C VAL A 72 -16.25 18.73 60.56
N CYS A 73 -15.73 17.59 61.01
CA CYS A 73 -14.99 17.48 62.27
C CYS A 73 -13.50 17.38 61.96
N SER A 74 -12.66 18.03 62.77
CA SER A 74 -11.21 17.87 62.67
C SER A 74 -10.52 17.92 64.04
N GLN A 75 -9.37 17.25 64.13
CA GLN A 75 -8.45 17.38 65.26
C GLN A 75 -7.01 17.34 64.75
N ASP A 76 -6.16 18.21 65.31
CA ASP A 76 -4.76 18.37 64.94
C ASP A 76 -3.85 17.64 65.93
N TYR A 77 -2.83 16.96 65.42
CA TYR A 77 -1.87 16.15 66.16
C TYR A 77 -0.44 16.51 65.76
N ARG A 78 0.54 16.09 66.57
CA ARG A 78 1.95 16.42 66.35
C ARG A 78 2.47 16.20 64.93
N ARG A 79 2.00 15.17 64.24
CA ARG A 79 2.47 14.77 62.90
C ARG A 79 1.33 14.63 61.88
N GLY A 80 0.24 15.36 62.05
CA GLY A 80 -0.86 15.36 61.08
C GLY A 80 -2.17 15.81 61.68
N SER A 81 -3.24 15.74 60.88
CA SER A 81 -4.60 16.06 61.31
C SER A 81 -5.54 14.94 60.88
N ILE A 82 -6.58 14.69 61.65
CA ILE A 82 -7.66 13.77 61.24
C ILE A 82 -8.89 14.61 60.92
N TYR A 83 -9.51 14.31 59.79
CA TYR A 83 -10.75 14.94 59.33
C TYR A 83 -11.84 13.89 59.20
N ALA A 84 -13.04 14.21 59.64
CA ALA A 84 -14.22 13.38 59.47
C ALA A 84 -15.38 14.15 58.86
N GLY A 85 -16.06 13.53 57.90
CA GLY A 85 -17.27 14.05 57.29
C GLY A 85 -18.56 13.56 57.96
N PRO A 86 -19.74 13.99 57.47
CA PRO A 86 -21.04 13.60 58.02
C PRO A 86 -21.33 12.10 57.94
N SER A 87 -20.67 11.39 57.03
CA SER A 87 -20.78 9.93 56.87
C SER A 87 -20.08 9.15 57.99
N GLY A 88 -19.30 9.81 58.85
CA GLY A 88 -18.52 9.17 59.90
C GLY A 88 -17.21 8.53 59.42
N PHE A 89 -16.88 8.63 58.13
CA PHE A 89 -15.54 8.26 57.64
C PHE A 89 -14.54 9.34 58.03
N ALA A 90 -13.49 8.91 58.74
CA ALA A 90 -12.36 9.74 59.14
C ALA A 90 -11.11 9.33 58.37
N HIS A 91 -10.31 10.31 57.96
CA HIS A 91 -9.06 10.09 57.25
C HIS A 91 -7.94 10.94 57.82
N ILE A 92 -6.72 10.42 57.75
CA ILE A 92 -5.51 11.09 58.21
C ILE A 92 -4.93 11.92 57.07
N VAL A 93 -4.59 13.18 57.35
CA VAL A 93 -3.69 14.00 56.51
C VAL A 93 -2.40 14.18 57.31
N ARG A 94 -1.31 13.57 56.86
CA ARG A 94 -0.03 13.56 57.58
C ARG A 94 0.67 14.92 57.52
N GLY A 95 1.59 15.17 58.44
CA GLY A 95 2.39 16.40 58.50
C GLY A 95 3.61 16.38 57.59
N ASP A 96 3.47 15.83 56.39
CA ASP A 96 4.51 15.72 55.35
C ASP A 96 4.23 16.67 54.18
N ALA A 97 4.94 16.52 53.07
CA ALA A 97 4.80 17.38 51.89
C ALA A 97 3.35 17.46 51.38
N VAL A 98 2.59 16.36 51.43
CA VAL A 98 1.19 16.32 50.97
C VAL A 98 0.30 17.14 51.90
N GLY A 99 0.42 16.93 53.22
CA GLY A 99 -0.38 17.69 54.19
C GLY A 99 0.02 19.15 54.32
N GLU A 100 1.31 19.48 54.19
CA GLU A 100 1.76 20.86 54.13
C GLU A 100 1.19 21.59 52.91
N ALA A 101 1.22 20.95 51.73
CA ALA A 101 0.59 21.49 50.54
C ALA A 101 -0.94 21.63 50.70
N PHE A 102 -1.60 20.65 51.32
CA PHE A 102 -3.03 20.73 51.64
C PHE A 102 -3.35 21.97 52.48
N ASP A 103 -2.59 22.21 53.55
CA ASP A 103 -2.76 23.37 54.43
C ASP A 103 -2.49 24.71 53.71
N GLU A 104 -1.47 24.77 52.86
CA GLU A 104 -1.08 25.96 52.08
C GLU A 104 -2.11 26.30 51.00
N LEU A 105 -2.74 25.30 50.39
CA LEU A 105 -3.78 25.45 49.38
C LEU A 105 -5.17 25.76 49.96
N GLY A 106 -5.29 25.87 51.29
CA GLY A 106 -6.53 26.25 51.99
C GLY A 106 -7.34 25.08 52.54
N GLY A 107 -6.75 23.89 52.62
CA GLY A 107 -7.28 22.71 53.29
C GLY A 107 -8.68 22.32 52.82
N VAL A 108 -9.52 21.87 53.77
CA VAL A 108 -10.89 21.40 53.49
C VAL A 108 -11.72 22.45 52.75
N ALA A 109 -11.52 23.75 53.03
CA ALA A 109 -12.26 24.82 52.40
C ALA A 109 -12.00 24.94 50.89
N SER A 110 -10.80 24.59 50.42
CA SER A 110 -10.41 24.65 49.00
C SER A 110 -10.44 23.29 48.29
N LEU A 111 -9.94 22.25 48.95
CA LEU A 111 -9.70 20.93 48.36
C LEU A 111 -10.78 19.91 48.74
N GLY A 112 -11.59 20.24 49.76
CA GLY A 112 -12.60 19.34 50.33
C GLY A 112 -12.00 18.35 51.31
N LEU A 113 -12.83 17.46 51.84
CA LEU A 113 -12.37 16.43 52.78
C LEU A 113 -11.41 15.44 52.08
N PRO A 114 -10.43 14.88 52.80
CA PRO A 114 -9.77 13.65 52.35
C PRO A 114 -10.82 12.55 52.13
N ILE A 115 -10.70 11.82 51.01
CA ILE A 115 -11.61 10.72 50.63
C ILE A 115 -10.92 9.36 50.61
N ALA A 116 -9.60 9.36 50.82
CA ALA A 116 -8.79 8.17 51.01
C ALA A 116 -7.61 8.55 51.91
N ASP A 117 -7.08 7.55 52.61
CA ASP A 117 -5.79 7.72 53.28
C ASP A 117 -4.68 7.85 52.23
N GLU A 118 -3.60 8.52 52.62
CA GLU A 118 -2.45 8.71 51.75
C GLU A 118 -1.84 7.39 51.30
N SER A 119 -1.44 7.36 50.03
CA SER A 119 -0.90 6.21 49.32
C SER A 119 0.45 6.56 48.68
N GLY A 120 1.20 5.56 48.23
CA GLY A 120 2.53 5.75 47.61
C GLY A 120 3.69 5.34 48.51
N SER A 121 4.93 5.57 48.05
CA SER A 121 6.14 5.37 48.86
C SER A 121 6.39 6.58 49.76
N ALA A 122 7.29 6.44 50.74
CA ALA A 122 7.66 7.54 51.63
C ALA A 122 8.21 8.77 50.87
N ASP A 123 8.81 8.55 49.70
CA ASP A 123 9.43 9.58 48.86
C ASP A 123 8.48 10.11 47.78
N ARG A 124 7.37 9.41 47.52
CA ARG A 124 6.32 9.82 46.59
C ARG A 124 4.93 9.61 47.18
N PRO A 125 4.59 10.24 48.32
CA PRO A 125 3.24 10.14 48.88
C PRO A 125 2.26 10.93 48.02
N TRP A 126 1.01 10.48 47.98
CA TRP A 126 -0.08 11.22 47.37
C TRP A 126 -1.39 10.95 48.10
N GLN A 127 -2.28 11.94 48.11
CA GLN A 127 -3.57 11.81 48.77
C GLN A 127 -4.72 12.38 47.94
N ALA A 128 -5.83 11.65 47.95
CA ALA A 128 -7.08 12.04 47.31
C ALA A 128 -7.97 12.87 48.25
N PHE A 129 -8.41 14.02 47.75
CA PHE A 129 -9.41 14.88 48.37
C PHE A 129 -10.63 15.01 47.46
N GLN A 130 -11.77 15.43 48.01
CA GLN A 130 -13.03 15.53 47.24
C GLN A 130 -12.90 16.35 45.94
N ARG A 131 -12.05 17.39 45.92
CA ARG A 131 -11.93 18.32 44.77
C ARG A 131 -10.54 18.34 44.12
N ALA A 132 -9.56 17.61 44.67
CA ALA A 132 -8.22 17.54 44.12
C ALA A 132 -7.44 16.32 44.63
N GLY A 133 -6.37 15.98 43.94
CA GLY A 133 -5.30 15.12 44.44
C GLY A 133 -4.01 15.91 44.58
N ILE A 134 -3.24 15.64 45.63
CA ILE A 134 -1.90 16.18 45.82
C ILE A 134 -0.91 15.03 45.72
N PHE A 135 0.08 15.18 44.85
CA PHE A 135 1.11 14.19 44.57
C PHE A 135 2.47 14.79 44.89
N ALA A 136 3.23 14.15 45.77
CA ALA A 136 4.60 14.55 46.09
C ALA A 136 5.62 13.71 45.31
N ASP A 137 6.74 14.34 44.94
CA ASP A 137 7.93 13.68 44.40
C ASP A 137 9.16 14.33 45.05
N GLY A 138 9.69 13.68 46.09
CA GLY A 138 10.61 14.33 47.03
C GLY A 138 9.93 15.49 47.77
N GLU A 139 10.50 16.70 47.65
CA GLU A 139 9.94 17.91 48.28
C GLU A 139 8.94 18.66 47.38
N GLU A 140 8.85 18.30 46.08
CA GLU A 140 7.95 18.96 45.15
C GLU A 140 6.54 18.37 45.22
N THR A 141 5.52 19.23 45.16
CA THR A 141 4.12 18.80 45.14
C THR A 141 3.39 19.30 43.90
N THR A 142 2.64 18.42 43.27
CA THR A 142 1.80 18.72 42.11
C THR A 142 0.34 18.55 42.45
N LEU A 143 -0.45 19.60 42.18
CA LEU A 143 -1.89 19.63 42.36
C LEU A 143 -2.60 19.16 41.09
N VAL A 144 -3.48 18.17 41.23
CA VAL A 144 -4.42 17.74 40.17
C VAL A 144 -5.82 18.12 40.61
N ARG A 145 -6.55 18.93 39.83
CA ARG A 145 -7.84 19.51 40.27
C ARG A 145 -8.88 19.57 39.18
N GLY A 146 -10.11 19.92 39.57
CA GLY A 146 -11.18 20.27 38.63
C GLY A 146 -11.54 19.12 37.69
N ALA A 147 -11.61 19.40 36.40
CA ALA A 147 -11.99 18.39 35.39
C ALA A 147 -10.92 17.32 35.22
N VAL A 148 -9.63 17.66 35.36
CA VAL A 148 -8.52 16.71 35.30
C VAL A 148 -8.59 15.72 36.47
N TRP A 149 -8.84 16.22 37.69
CA TRP A 149 -9.01 15.37 38.87
C TRP A 149 -10.17 14.39 38.75
N ARG A 150 -11.32 14.84 38.23
CA ARG A 150 -12.46 13.95 37.98
C ARG A 150 -12.14 12.87 36.94
N SER A 151 -11.29 13.16 35.96
CA SER A 151 -10.79 12.14 35.03
C SER A 151 -9.84 11.20 35.75
N TRP A 152 -8.89 11.71 36.54
CA TRP A 152 -7.95 10.87 37.30
C TRP A 152 -8.66 9.87 38.21
N LEU A 153 -9.62 10.32 39.02
CA LEU A 153 -10.42 9.44 39.91
C LEU A 153 -11.22 8.37 39.15
N ARG A 154 -11.71 8.69 37.94
CA ARG A 154 -12.49 7.72 37.15
C ARG A 154 -11.62 6.57 36.64
N TYR A 155 -10.35 6.84 36.39
CA TYR A 155 -9.41 5.93 35.74
C TYR A 155 -8.34 5.40 36.71
N SER A 156 -8.39 5.74 38.00
CA SER A 156 -7.40 5.31 38.99
C SER A 156 -7.47 3.81 39.31
N GLU A 157 -8.62 3.17 39.07
CA GLU A 157 -8.83 1.74 39.29
C GLU A 157 -8.53 0.88 38.05
N GLU A 158 -8.34 1.50 36.87
CA GLU A 158 -7.94 0.78 35.67
C GLU A 158 -6.46 0.38 35.76
N ARG A 159 -6.09 -0.82 35.27
CA ARG A 159 -4.70 -1.32 35.32
C ARG A 159 -3.73 -0.28 34.74
N GLY A 160 -2.94 0.35 35.61
CA GLY A 160 -1.93 1.36 35.27
C GLY A 160 -2.39 2.81 35.41
N GLY A 161 -3.70 3.10 35.34
CA GLY A 161 -4.28 4.44 35.43
C GLY A 161 -3.54 5.53 34.66
N LEU A 162 -3.70 6.78 35.09
CA LEU A 162 -2.87 7.90 34.61
C LEU A 162 -1.45 7.89 35.20
N GLY A 163 -1.29 7.34 36.40
CA GLY A 163 -0.06 7.45 37.18
C GLY A 163 0.15 8.82 37.82
N PHE A 164 1.39 9.10 38.23
CA PHE A 164 1.78 10.39 38.82
C PHE A 164 1.77 11.50 37.77
N PRO A 165 1.37 12.73 38.13
CA PRO A 165 1.51 13.88 37.25
C PRO A 165 2.99 14.19 37.00
N THR A 166 3.35 14.49 35.75
CA THR A 166 4.70 14.93 35.35
C THR A 166 4.78 16.43 35.13
N THR A 167 3.63 17.10 35.09
CA THR A 167 3.51 18.55 34.93
C THR A 167 2.43 19.11 35.84
N THR A 168 2.54 20.39 36.15
CA THR A 168 1.39 21.17 36.61
C THR A 168 0.43 21.44 35.44
N GLU A 169 -0.85 21.64 35.73
CA GLU A 169 -1.82 22.05 34.70
C GLU A 169 -1.37 23.35 34.04
N HIS A 170 -1.14 23.31 32.73
CA HIS A 170 -0.64 24.43 31.94
C HIS A 170 -1.45 24.57 30.65
N ALA A 171 -1.27 25.68 29.92
CA ALA A 171 -1.85 25.84 28.60
C ALA A 171 -0.85 25.35 27.54
N ASP A 172 -1.32 24.55 26.58
CA ASP A 172 -0.52 24.17 25.43
C ASP A 172 -0.40 25.32 24.40
N ARG A 173 0.30 25.07 23.29
CA ARG A 173 0.53 26.08 22.25
C ARG A 173 -0.73 26.66 21.62
N ARG A 174 -1.87 25.96 21.68
CA ARG A 174 -3.16 26.43 21.12
C ARG A 174 -4.13 26.87 22.22
N GLY A 175 -3.66 26.97 23.47
CA GLY A 175 -4.42 27.50 24.60
C GLY A 175 -5.31 26.48 25.32
N ALA A 176 -5.29 25.20 24.93
CA ALA A 176 -6.01 24.17 25.66
C ALA A 176 -5.28 23.89 26.97
N ARG A 177 -6.02 23.71 28.08
CA ARG A 177 -5.39 23.33 29.33
C ARG A 177 -5.02 21.85 29.26
N VAL A 178 -3.82 21.51 29.67
CA VAL A 178 -3.29 20.16 29.62
C VAL A 178 -2.56 19.84 30.92
N GLN A 179 -2.68 18.59 31.35
CA GLN A 179 -1.82 18.04 32.38
C GLN A 179 -1.34 16.66 31.96
N GLU A 180 -0.04 16.48 32.02
CA GLU A 180 0.66 15.24 31.66
C GLU A 180 0.92 14.38 32.89
N PHE A 181 0.90 13.08 32.67
CA PHE A 181 1.12 12.05 33.66
C PHE A 181 2.04 10.99 33.07
N VAL A 182 2.60 10.13 33.93
CA VAL A 182 3.52 9.08 33.51
C VAL A 182 2.92 8.20 32.41
N ASN A 183 1.66 7.79 32.56
CA ASN A 183 0.97 6.88 31.66
C ASN A 183 -0.07 7.57 30.77
N GLY A 184 -0.08 8.90 30.69
CA GLY A 184 -1.10 9.56 29.87
C GLY A 184 -1.13 11.08 29.95
N VAL A 185 -2.16 11.64 29.33
CA VAL A 185 -2.36 13.09 29.25
C VAL A 185 -3.85 13.40 29.28
N VAL A 186 -4.21 14.49 29.96
CA VAL A 186 -5.57 15.01 29.97
C VAL A 186 -5.59 16.39 29.32
N TYR A 187 -6.35 16.52 28.24
CA TYR A 187 -6.64 17.80 27.60
C TYR A 187 -8.00 18.32 28.06
N VAL A 188 -8.11 19.61 28.34
CA VAL A 188 -9.36 20.28 28.66
C VAL A 188 -9.67 21.31 27.58
N ARG A 189 -10.68 21.01 26.76
CA ARG A 189 -11.21 21.89 25.70
C ARG A 189 -12.70 22.13 25.94
N ASP A 190 -13.13 23.39 25.90
CA ASP A 190 -14.53 23.79 26.13
C ASP A 190 -15.12 23.25 27.44
N GLY A 191 -14.29 23.18 28.49
CA GLY A 191 -14.66 22.64 29.81
C GLY A 191 -14.73 21.12 29.90
N ARG A 192 -14.51 20.39 28.80
CA ARG A 192 -14.48 18.92 28.75
C ARG A 192 -13.04 18.41 28.87
N ALA A 193 -12.78 17.60 29.89
CA ALA A 193 -11.54 16.86 30.02
C ALA A 193 -11.61 15.57 29.21
N VAL A 194 -10.65 15.37 28.30
CA VAL A 194 -10.50 14.16 27.50
C VAL A 194 -9.13 13.55 27.79
N LEU A 195 -9.16 12.27 28.15
CA LEU A 195 -8.01 11.49 28.59
C LEU A 195 -7.47 10.64 27.44
N THR A 196 -6.15 10.54 27.34
CA THR A 196 -5.41 9.57 26.52
C THR A 196 -4.44 8.83 27.43
N VAL A 197 -4.44 7.49 27.43
CA VAL A 197 -3.62 6.66 28.35
C VAL A 197 -2.84 5.57 27.64
N SER A 198 -1.85 5.02 28.34
CA SER A 198 -1.09 3.82 27.98
C SER A 198 -0.46 3.94 26.59
N ASP A 199 -0.39 2.83 25.84
CA ASP A 199 0.27 2.78 24.54
C ASP A 199 -0.34 3.76 23.51
N ILE A 200 -1.64 4.08 23.62
CA ILE A 200 -2.28 5.10 22.78
C ILE A 200 -1.73 6.50 23.11
N ALA A 201 -1.47 6.81 24.39
CA ALA A 201 -0.80 8.05 24.78
C ALA A 201 0.63 8.11 24.26
N ASP A 202 1.34 6.99 24.25
CA ASP A 202 2.69 6.91 23.69
C ASP A 202 2.70 7.15 22.18
N ALA A 203 1.76 6.54 21.44
CA ALA A 203 1.61 6.81 20.00
C ALA A 203 1.25 8.28 19.74
N HIS A 204 0.35 8.86 20.53
CA HIS A 204 0.01 10.29 20.42
C HIS A 204 1.23 11.19 20.69
N ARG A 205 2.06 10.88 21.69
CA ARG A 205 3.32 11.59 21.97
C ARG A 205 4.31 11.46 20.82
N ARG A 206 4.52 10.26 20.27
CA ARG A 206 5.38 10.04 19.09
C ARG A 206 4.93 10.85 17.88
N ALA A 207 3.62 11.04 17.72
CA ALA A 207 3.01 11.87 16.68
C ALA A 207 3.04 13.39 17.00
N GLY A 208 3.75 13.85 18.03
CA GLY A 208 3.87 15.28 18.37
C GLY A 208 2.71 15.83 19.21
N SER A 209 1.94 14.95 19.87
CA SER A 209 0.82 15.29 20.76
C SER A 209 -0.22 16.20 20.05
N ALA A 210 -0.95 17.03 20.80
CA ALA A 210 -1.97 17.92 20.22
C ALA A 210 -1.44 18.98 19.25
N SER A 211 -0.11 19.22 19.22
CA SER A 211 0.50 20.12 18.23
C SER A 211 0.75 19.42 16.89
N GLY A 212 0.84 18.09 16.88
CA GLY A 212 1.08 17.28 15.70
C GLY A 212 -0.18 17.02 14.86
N PRO A 213 -0.04 16.20 13.80
CA PRO A 213 -1.11 15.94 12.83
C PRO A 213 -2.35 15.25 13.41
N LEU A 214 -2.21 14.46 14.49
CA LEU A 214 -3.37 13.89 15.18
C LEU A 214 -4.26 14.95 15.84
N GLY A 215 -3.67 16.03 16.38
CA GLY A 215 -4.41 17.05 17.11
C GLY A 215 -4.96 16.53 18.46
N TYR A 216 -6.07 17.11 18.92
CA TYR A 216 -6.65 16.78 20.22
C TYR A 216 -7.47 15.48 20.17
N PRO A 217 -7.53 14.74 21.28
CA PRO A 217 -8.46 13.62 21.40
C PRO A 217 -9.91 14.14 21.42
N LYS A 218 -10.80 13.47 20.67
CA LYS A 218 -12.24 13.76 20.62
C LYS A 218 -13.00 13.06 21.74
N SER A 219 -12.59 11.85 22.06
CA SER A 219 -13.14 11.01 23.12
C SER A 219 -12.01 10.28 23.85
N THR A 220 -12.32 9.67 24.99
CA THR A 220 -11.44 8.69 25.61
C THR A 220 -11.36 7.44 24.73
N GLN A 221 -10.31 6.63 24.90
CA GLN A 221 -10.21 5.35 24.21
C GLN A 221 -11.43 4.46 24.50
N ARG A 222 -11.83 3.66 23.51
CA ARG A 222 -12.93 2.70 23.60
C ARG A 222 -12.47 1.32 23.16
N ALA A 223 -13.07 0.28 23.74
CA ALA A 223 -12.89 -1.09 23.28
C ALA A 223 -13.63 -1.32 21.96
N SER A 224 -13.02 -2.12 21.09
CA SER A 224 -13.59 -2.63 19.85
C SER A 224 -13.18 -4.10 19.74
N GLY A 225 -13.93 -4.98 20.39
CA GLY A 225 -13.49 -6.35 20.64
C GLY A 225 -12.30 -6.39 21.61
N ASP A 226 -11.22 -7.06 21.21
CA ASP A 226 -9.95 -7.18 21.92
C ASP A 226 -8.98 -6.00 21.66
N ARG A 227 -9.44 -4.99 20.92
CA ARG A 227 -8.65 -3.84 20.45
C ARG A 227 -9.11 -2.58 21.17
N LEU A 228 -8.22 -1.59 21.23
CA LEU A 228 -8.56 -0.25 21.69
C LEU A 228 -8.43 0.74 20.53
N VAL A 229 -9.32 1.71 20.49
CA VAL A 229 -9.22 2.84 19.54
C VAL A 229 -9.54 4.14 20.25
N GLN A 230 -8.80 5.18 19.89
CA GLN A 230 -9.11 6.54 20.30
C GLN A 230 -9.11 7.46 19.08
N GLU A 231 -10.15 8.28 18.99
CA GLU A 231 -10.32 9.24 17.90
C GLU A 231 -9.73 10.60 18.27
N PHE A 232 -9.05 11.20 17.31
CA PHE A 232 -8.44 12.51 17.40
C PHE A 232 -8.98 13.42 16.29
N ASP A 233 -8.63 14.71 16.33
CA ASP A 233 -9.06 15.68 15.33
C ASP A 233 -8.64 15.29 13.91
N GLY A 234 -7.37 14.87 13.72
CA GLY A 234 -6.77 14.55 12.41
C GLY A 234 -6.57 13.06 12.12
N GLY A 235 -6.99 12.16 13.01
CA GLY A 235 -6.77 10.72 12.85
C GLY A 235 -7.42 9.87 13.92
N GLU A 236 -7.06 8.60 13.95
CA GLU A 236 -7.36 7.67 15.02
C GLU A 236 -6.12 6.87 15.38
N VAL A 237 -6.00 6.44 16.63
CA VAL A 237 -4.94 5.54 17.09
C VAL A 237 -5.58 4.24 17.50
N TRP A 238 -5.10 3.14 16.93
CA TRP A 238 -5.52 1.78 17.23
C TRP A 238 -4.44 1.05 18.00
N TRP A 239 -4.86 0.22 18.95
CA TRP A 239 -3.98 -0.67 19.68
C TRP A 239 -4.55 -2.10 19.69
N SER A 240 -3.65 -3.07 19.56
CA SER A 240 -3.90 -4.48 19.89
C SER A 240 -2.62 -5.09 20.48
N SER A 241 -2.74 -6.25 21.11
CA SER A 241 -1.57 -7.01 21.58
C SER A 241 -0.64 -7.45 20.44
N GLY A 242 -1.18 -7.62 19.23
CA GLY A 242 -0.41 -8.08 18.07
C GLY A 242 0.32 -6.96 17.31
N THR A 243 -0.29 -5.77 17.20
CA THR A 243 0.27 -4.64 16.43
C THR A 243 0.91 -3.57 17.30
N GLY A 244 0.59 -3.49 18.59
CA GLY A 244 0.86 -2.29 19.38
C GLY A 244 0.00 -1.10 18.93
N ALA A 245 0.33 0.09 19.43
CA ALA A 245 -0.40 1.32 19.16
C ALA A 245 0.16 2.08 17.93
N HIS A 246 -0.67 2.20 16.89
CA HIS A 246 -0.34 2.91 15.65
C HIS A 246 -1.49 3.81 15.19
N SER A 247 -1.13 4.93 14.57
CA SER A 247 -2.12 5.88 14.08
C SER A 247 -2.47 5.69 12.60
N VAL A 248 -3.73 6.00 12.26
CA VAL A 248 -4.17 6.22 10.88
C VAL A 248 -4.62 7.67 10.78
N GLN A 249 -3.83 8.47 10.09
CA GLN A 249 -4.03 9.92 9.99
C GLN A 249 -4.61 10.29 8.63
N THR A 250 -5.13 11.52 8.52
CA THR A 250 -5.37 12.14 7.22
C THR A 250 -4.04 12.20 6.45
N PRO A 251 -3.99 11.80 5.16
CA PRO A 251 -5.13 11.52 4.27
C PRO A 251 -5.62 10.06 4.23
N PHE A 252 -4.93 9.11 4.86
CA PHE A 252 -5.27 7.67 4.79
C PHE A 252 -6.58 7.29 5.49
N LEU A 253 -6.97 8.03 6.54
CA LEU A 253 -8.11 7.68 7.37
C LEU A 253 -9.43 7.49 6.59
N ALA A 254 -9.72 8.35 5.61
CA ALA A 254 -10.95 8.24 4.83
C ALA A 254 -10.98 6.94 4.02
N SER A 255 -9.90 6.66 3.25
CA SER A 255 -9.80 5.44 2.44
C SER A 255 -9.76 4.17 3.30
N TYR A 256 -9.11 4.23 4.46
CA TYR A 256 -9.11 3.11 5.42
C TYR A 256 -10.54 2.78 5.88
N ARG A 257 -11.34 3.79 6.27
CA ARG A 257 -12.73 3.59 6.70
C ARG A 257 -13.64 3.11 5.57
N GLU A 258 -13.48 3.66 4.36
CA GLU A 258 -14.22 3.21 3.17
C GLU A 258 -13.96 1.74 2.84
N ARG A 259 -12.76 1.24 3.17
CA ARG A 259 -12.36 -0.16 3.00
C ARG A 259 -12.71 -1.05 4.19
N GLY A 260 -13.60 -0.60 5.08
CA GLY A 260 -14.09 -1.36 6.23
C GLY A 260 -13.28 -1.17 7.52
N GLY A 261 -12.24 -0.32 7.50
CA GLY A 261 -11.40 -0.04 8.68
C GLY A 261 -10.78 -1.31 9.27
N ALA A 262 -10.77 -1.38 10.61
CA ALA A 262 -10.14 -2.47 11.35
C ALA A 262 -10.80 -3.84 11.14
N ASP A 263 -12.04 -3.86 10.64
CA ASP A 263 -12.80 -5.08 10.35
C ASP A 263 -12.76 -5.45 8.85
N GLY A 264 -12.16 -4.59 8.02
CA GLY A 264 -11.97 -4.80 6.60
C GLY A 264 -10.72 -5.62 6.27
N ALA A 265 -10.47 -5.80 4.97
CA ALA A 265 -9.36 -6.62 4.47
C ALA A 265 -7.95 -6.09 4.85
N LEU A 266 -7.82 -4.80 5.17
CA LEU A 266 -6.56 -4.21 5.62
C LEU A 266 -6.25 -4.55 7.09
N GLY A 267 -7.27 -4.72 7.94
CA GLY A 267 -7.06 -4.92 9.38
C GLY A 267 -6.40 -3.72 10.06
N LEU A 268 -5.70 -3.95 11.17
CA LEU A 268 -5.10 -2.87 11.98
C LEU A 268 -3.83 -2.28 11.36
N PRO A 269 -3.52 -1.00 11.63
CA PRO A 269 -2.22 -0.41 11.27
C PRO A 269 -1.07 -1.11 11.99
N THR A 270 0.05 -1.32 11.29
CA THR A 270 1.25 -1.99 11.80
C THR A 270 2.48 -1.07 11.90
N ALA A 271 2.36 0.15 11.37
CA ALA A 271 3.38 1.18 11.43
C ALA A 271 2.71 2.57 11.41
N GLU A 272 3.49 3.63 11.65
CA GLU A 272 3.06 4.99 11.31
C GLU A 272 3.20 5.23 9.80
N ALA A 273 2.47 6.20 9.26
CA ALA A 273 2.63 6.60 7.86
C ALA A 273 4.07 7.08 7.58
N SER A 274 4.61 6.69 6.43
CA SER A 274 5.96 7.03 5.98
C SER A 274 5.96 7.66 4.59
N ARG A 275 7.06 8.32 4.21
CA ARG A 275 7.24 8.94 2.89
C ARG A 275 8.12 8.06 2.00
N PHE A 276 7.87 8.14 0.70
CA PHE A 276 8.73 7.61 -0.36
C PHE A 276 8.74 8.65 -1.51
N GLU A 277 9.57 8.45 -2.53
CA GLU A 277 9.62 9.37 -3.66
C GLU A 277 8.28 9.44 -4.41
N GLY A 278 7.68 10.64 -4.47
CA GLY A 278 6.40 10.86 -5.16
C GLY A 278 5.15 10.50 -4.36
N GLY A 279 5.26 10.15 -3.07
CA GLY A 279 4.08 9.81 -2.27
C GLY A 279 4.30 9.54 -0.79
N SER A 280 3.29 8.91 -0.18
CA SER A 280 3.36 8.39 1.19
C SER A 280 2.64 7.05 1.29
N MET A 281 2.98 6.26 2.31
CA MET A 281 2.34 4.97 2.54
C MET A 281 1.96 4.76 4.00
N GLN A 282 0.99 3.87 4.22
CA GLN A 282 0.53 3.43 5.52
C GLN A 282 0.37 1.91 5.51
N SER A 283 1.13 1.21 6.36
CA SER A 283 1.10 -0.24 6.46
C SER A 283 0.04 -0.74 7.44
N PHE A 284 -0.58 -1.86 7.08
CA PHE A 284 -1.59 -2.58 7.85
C PHE A 284 -1.29 -4.08 7.85
N GLN A 285 -2.01 -4.85 8.66
CA GLN A 285 -1.87 -6.31 8.73
C GLN A 285 -2.14 -7.00 7.39
N GLY A 286 -3.13 -6.50 6.64
CA GLY A 286 -3.62 -7.07 5.40
C GLY A 286 -3.23 -6.28 4.15
N GLY A 287 -2.18 -5.47 4.21
CA GLY A 287 -1.62 -4.75 3.06
C GLY A 287 -1.18 -3.33 3.36
N VAL A 288 -0.99 -2.54 2.31
CA VAL A 288 -0.49 -1.16 2.40
C VAL A 288 -1.37 -0.22 1.58
N LEU A 289 -1.65 0.96 2.13
CA LEU A 289 -2.24 2.07 1.38
C LEU A 289 -1.12 2.99 0.90
N TYR A 290 -1.17 3.36 -0.38
CA TYR A 290 -0.23 4.29 -1.01
C TYR A 290 -0.99 5.52 -1.50
N ARG A 291 -0.49 6.70 -1.15
CA ARG A 291 -0.97 7.97 -1.70
C ARG A 291 0.04 8.50 -2.70
N SER A 292 -0.44 8.89 -3.88
CA SER A 292 0.36 9.63 -4.86
C SER A 292 0.32 11.13 -4.58
N ASP A 293 1.46 11.81 -4.63
CA ASP A 293 1.53 13.27 -4.50
C ASP A 293 1.05 14.00 -5.77
N SER A 294 1.03 13.32 -6.93
CA SER A 294 0.65 13.94 -8.21
C SER A 294 -0.85 14.17 -8.36
N ASP A 295 -1.68 13.24 -7.88
CA ASP A 295 -3.14 13.27 -8.01
C ASP A 295 -3.87 13.15 -6.65
N GLY A 296 -3.15 12.91 -5.56
CA GLY A 296 -3.69 12.74 -4.21
C GLY A 296 -4.46 11.44 -3.98
N THR A 297 -4.56 10.57 -4.98
CA THR A 297 -5.35 9.33 -4.91
C THR A 297 -4.67 8.31 -4.02
N ILE A 298 -5.49 7.48 -3.36
CA ILE A 298 -5.05 6.44 -2.44
C ILE A 298 -5.41 5.08 -3.01
N ARG A 299 -4.41 4.21 -3.16
CA ARG A 299 -4.53 2.86 -3.73
C ARG A 299 -4.07 1.82 -2.72
N ALA A 300 -4.66 0.65 -2.76
CA ALA A 300 -4.35 -0.45 -1.87
C ALA A 300 -3.59 -1.56 -2.59
N THR A 301 -2.49 -2.01 -2.00
CA THR A 301 -1.88 -3.31 -2.31
C THR A 301 -2.16 -4.23 -1.12
N THR A 302 -3.24 -5.02 -1.22
CA THR A 302 -3.67 -5.94 -0.16
C THR A 302 -2.72 -7.14 -0.01
N ALA A 303 -2.83 -7.91 1.07
CA ALA A 303 -2.08 -9.14 1.29
C ALA A 303 -2.21 -10.18 0.17
N GLY A 304 -1.17 -11.00 0.01
CA GLY A 304 -1.09 -12.10 -0.94
C GLY A 304 0.07 -11.95 -1.94
N ASP A 305 0.12 -12.84 -2.92
CA ASP A 305 1.29 -13.05 -3.76
C ASP A 305 1.76 -11.79 -4.51
N ILE A 306 0.82 -10.96 -5.02
CA ILE A 306 1.18 -9.68 -5.66
C ILE A 306 1.88 -8.73 -4.68
N GLN A 307 1.45 -8.64 -3.42
CA GLN A 307 2.13 -7.78 -2.45
C GLN A 307 3.52 -8.33 -2.14
N ASN A 308 3.63 -9.63 -1.89
CA ASN A 308 4.91 -10.27 -1.58
C ASN A 308 5.91 -10.03 -2.72
N ARG A 309 5.50 -10.26 -3.97
CA ARG A 309 6.33 -10.01 -5.15
C ARG A 309 6.68 -8.53 -5.31
N TYR A 310 5.73 -7.63 -5.04
CA TYR A 310 5.98 -6.19 -5.11
C TYR A 310 7.04 -5.75 -4.09
N GLU A 311 6.97 -6.27 -2.85
CA GLU A 311 7.96 -6.00 -1.81
C GLU A 311 9.34 -6.60 -2.14
N GLU A 312 9.39 -7.82 -2.69
CA GLU A 312 10.63 -8.43 -3.21
C GLU A 312 11.31 -7.58 -4.28
N LEU A 313 10.53 -6.89 -5.11
CA LEU A 313 11.01 -5.99 -6.16
C LEU A 313 11.35 -4.58 -5.64
N GLY A 314 11.35 -4.37 -4.32
CA GLY A 314 11.71 -3.09 -3.68
C GLY A 314 10.54 -2.17 -3.39
N GLY A 315 9.29 -2.61 -3.59
CA GLY A 315 8.09 -1.84 -3.29
C GLY A 315 8.05 -0.50 -4.06
N PRO A 316 7.60 0.60 -3.42
CA PRO A 316 7.43 1.89 -4.09
C PRO A 316 8.75 2.55 -4.54
N GLU A 317 9.89 2.14 -3.98
CA GLU A 317 11.22 2.63 -4.37
C GLU A 317 11.90 1.69 -5.39
N GLY A 318 11.27 0.56 -5.71
CA GLY A 318 11.75 -0.42 -6.68
C GLY A 318 11.41 -0.08 -8.13
N GLU A 319 11.75 -1.00 -9.04
CA GLU A 319 11.58 -0.80 -10.50
C GLU A 319 10.13 -0.59 -10.95
N LEU A 320 9.15 -1.07 -10.18
CA LEU A 320 7.73 -0.88 -10.47
C LEU A 320 7.22 0.50 -10.03
N GLY A 321 7.83 1.11 -9.02
CA GLY A 321 7.32 2.32 -8.38
C GLY A 321 5.95 2.15 -7.70
N PRO A 322 5.25 3.23 -7.32
CA PRO A 322 3.98 3.15 -6.61
C PRO A 322 2.84 2.56 -7.46
N PRO A 323 1.80 1.99 -6.83
CA PRO A 323 0.63 1.48 -7.55
C PRO A 323 -0.13 2.61 -8.25
N THR A 324 -0.65 2.33 -9.45
CA THR A 324 -1.51 3.21 -10.27
C THR A 324 -2.97 2.75 -10.31
N GLY A 325 -3.25 1.54 -9.80
CA GLY A 325 -4.60 1.06 -9.50
C GLY A 325 -4.62 0.10 -8.32
N ASP A 326 -5.81 -0.18 -7.80
CA ASP A 326 -6.04 -1.33 -6.91
C ASP A 326 -5.90 -2.64 -7.70
N LYS A 327 -5.83 -3.77 -7.01
CA LYS A 327 -5.84 -5.08 -7.65
C LYS A 327 -7.15 -5.31 -8.43
N VAL A 328 -7.05 -5.89 -9.61
CA VAL A 328 -8.18 -6.21 -10.49
C VAL A 328 -8.24 -7.72 -10.71
N ASP A 329 -9.39 -8.31 -10.38
CA ASP A 329 -9.68 -9.72 -10.67
C ASP A 329 -10.00 -9.92 -12.15
N VAL A 330 -9.46 -11.00 -12.71
CA VAL A 330 -9.70 -11.45 -14.08
C VAL A 330 -10.00 -12.95 -14.07
N PRO A 331 -10.66 -13.52 -15.09
CA PRO A 331 -10.89 -14.96 -15.13
C PRO A 331 -9.58 -15.75 -15.00
N GLY A 332 -9.44 -16.52 -13.91
CA GLY A 332 -8.27 -17.35 -13.61
C GLY A 332 -7.10 -16.63 -12.92
N GLY A 333 -7.17 -15.33 -12.66
CA GLY A 333 -6.05 -14.61 -12.05
C GLY A 333 -6.39 -13.20 -11.56
N ARG A 334 -5.36 -12.42 -11.33
CA ARG A 334 -5.47 -11.04 -10.84
C ARG A 334 -4.26 -10.25 -11.28
N TYR A 335 -4.42 -8.94 -11.47
CA TYR A 335 -3.28 -8.07 -11.70
C TYR A 335 -3.34 -6.80 -10.86
N GLN A 336 -2.21 -6.11 -10.76
CA GLN A 336 -2.14 -4.75 -10.25
C GLN A 336 -1.19 -3.92 -11.10
N SER A 337 -1.62 -2.72 -11.43
CA SER A 337 -0.83 -1.75 -12.18
C SER A 337 -0.02 -0.86 -11.26
N PHE A 338 1.21 -0.59 -11.69
CA PHE A 338 2.19 0.29 -11.06
C PHE A 338 2.70 1.28 -12.11
N THR A 339 3.46 2.29 -11.69
CA THR A 339 4.03 3.29 -12.61
C THR A 339 4.95 2.68 -13.66
N GLY A 340 5.72 1.65 -13.29
CA GLY A 340 6.72 0.99 -14.13
C GLY A 340 6.24 -0.28 -14.83
N GLY A 341 4.97 -0.69 -14.65
CA GLY A 341 4.45 -1.91 -15.26
C GLY A 341 3.29 -2.54 -14.50
N VAL A 342 3.13 -3.84 -14.65
CA VAL A 342 2.03 -4.61 -14.06
C VAL A 342 2.59 -5.87 -13.41
N LEU A 343 2.08 -6.21 -12.23
CA LEU A 343 2.22 -7.57 -11.70
C LEU A 343 0.97 -8.36 -12.05
N LEU A 344 1.13 -9.42 -12.84
CA LEU A 344 0.07 -10.34 -13.24
C LEU A 344 0.27 -11.67 -12.51
N TRP A 345 -0.73 -12.08 -11.73
CA TRP A 345 -0.75 -13.32 -10.99
C TRP A 345 -1.75 -14.32 -11.58
N HIS A 346 -1.34 -15.59 -11.61
CA HIS A 346 -2.19 -16.73 -11.93
C HIS A 346 -1.85 -17.93 -11.05
N GLU A 347 -2.88 -18.65 -10.60
CA GLU A 347 -2.77 -19.77 -9.65
C GLU A 347 -1.75 -20.84 -10.07
N GLY A 348 -1.69 -21.17 -11.36
CA GLY A 348 -0.80 -22.21 -11.89
C GLY A 348 0.60 -21.77 -12.29
N SER A 349 0.95 -20.48 -12.21
CA SER A 349 2.27 -20.00 -12.68
C SER A 349 2.95 -18.99 -11.75
N GLY A 350 2.22 -18.33 -10.84
CA GLY A 350 2.77 -17.34 -9.91
C GLY A 350 2.58 -15.90 -10.37
N VAL A 351 3.39 -14.98 -9.84
CA VAL A 351 3.35 -13.54 -10.17
C VAL A 351 4.48 -13.20 -11.13
N PHE A 352 4.15 -12.56 -12.25
CA PHE A 352 5.14 -12.07 -13.21
C PHE A 352 4.98 -10.58 -13.48
N ARG A 353 6.11 -9.88 -13.61
CA ARG A 353 6.20 -8.49 -14.02
C ARG A 353 6.06 -8.39 -15.53
N LEU A 354 5.09 -7.62 -15.99
CA LEU A 354 4.95 -7.22 -17.39
C LEU A 354 5.17 -5.72 -17.55
N ASP A 355 5.83 -5.31 -18.62
CA ASP A 355 5.74 -3.91 -19.04
C ASP A 355 4.33 -3.58 -19.59
N ALA A 356 4.01 -2.30 -19.71
CA ALA A 356 2.69 -1.85 -20.14
C ALA A 356 2.30 -2.36 -21.54
N ALA A 357 3.26 -2.54 -22.44
CA ALA A 357 3.00 -2.91 -23.82
C ALA A 357 2.71 -4.41 -23.95
N ASN A 358 3.49 -5.26 -23.28
CA ASN A 358 3.23 -6.69 -23.17
C ASN A 358 1.95 -6.98 -22.38
N PHE A 359 1.65 -6.20 -21.34
CA PHE A 359 0.36 -6.32 -20.65
C PHE A 359 -0.83 -5.96 -21.55
N ALA A 360 -0.69 -4.96 -22.43
CA ALA A 360 -1.72 -4.62 -23.42
C ALA A 360 -1.92 -5.75 -24.45
N VAL A 361 -0.84 -6.39 -24.91
CA VAL A 361 -0.91 -7.59 -25.77
C VAL A 361 -1.69 -8.70 -25.08
N TRP A 362 -1.37 -9.01 -23.83
CA TRP A 362 -2.05 -10.05 -23.08
C TRP A 362 -3.54 -9.74 -22.86
N THR A 363 -3.86 -8.51 -22.46
CA THR A 363 -5.25 -8.11 -22.17
C THR A 363 -6.15 -8.14 -23.40
N ALA A 364 -5.58 -7.92 -24.60
CA ALA A 364 -6.34 -7.98 -25.85
C ALA A 364 -6.83 -9.41 -26.19
N ASP A 365 -6.03 -10.44 -25.90
CA ASP A 365 -6.40 -11.84 -26.11
C ASP A 365 -5.61 -12.78 -25.18
N PRO A 366 -6.04 -12.94 -23.90
CA PRO A 366 -5.34 -13.80 -22.95
C PRO A 366 -5.30 -15.27 -23.39
N ALA A 367 -6.31 -15.72 -24.16
CA ALA A 367 -6.44 -17.10 -24.57
C ALA A 367 -5.39 -17.50 -25.63
N ARG A 368 -4.99 -16.55 -26.48
CA ARG A 368 -4.01 -16.75 -27.55
C ARG A 368 -2.65 -17.22 -27.03
N PHE A 369 -2.11 -16.56 -26.01
CA PHE A 369 -0.78 -16.84 -25.48
C PHE A 369 -0.79 -17.59 -24.15
N GLY A 370 -1.92 -17.58 -23.44
CA GLY A 370 -2.00 -18.06 -22.07
C GLY A 370 -1.35 -17.08 -21.09
N TRP A 371 -0.99 -17.58 -19.91
CA TRP A 371 -0.39 -16.78 -18.85
C TRP A 371 1.11 -16.55 -19.09
N PRO A 372 1.69 -15.46 -18.57
CA PRO A 372 3.14 -15.30 -18.56
C PRO A 372 3.81 -16.41 -17.73
N THR A 373 5.03 -16.76 -18.13
CA THR A 373 5.88 -17.74 -17.43
C THR A 373 7.22 -17.15 -17.00
N LYS A 374 7.47 -15.88 -17.29
CA LYS A 374 8.67 -15.12 -16.95
C LYS A 374 8.36 -13.63 -16.89
N ASP A 375 9.14 -12.87 -16.13
CA ASP A 375 9.10 -11.41 -16.16
C ASP A 375 9.51 -10.88 -17.54
N SER A 376 8.84 -9.83 -18.04
CA SER A 376 9.23 -9.15 -19.28
C SER A 376 10.64 -8.58 -19.17
N TRP A 377 11.40 -8.68 -20.25
CA TRP A 377 12.73 -8.07 -20.36
C TRP A 377 12.88 -7.41 -21.73
N SER A 378 13.83 -6.49 -21.86
CA SER A 378 14.11 -5.83 -23.13
C SER A 378 15.58 -6.01 -23.51
N ASP A 379 15.83 -6.13 -24.80
CA ASP A 379 17.15 -6.08 -25.42
C ASP A 379 17.06 -5.27 -26.73
N ASP A 380 18.13 -5.24 -27.53
CA ASP A 380 18.17 -4.50 -28.81
C ASP A 380 17.12 -4.97 -29.83
N ARG A 381 16.53 -6.16 -29.63
CA ARG A 381 15.47 -6.74 -30.48
C ARG A 381 14.08 -6.26 -30.08
N GLY A 382 13.91 -5.64 -28.91
CA GLY A 382 12.62 -5.13 -28.43
C GLY A 382 12.24 -5.68 -27.06
N SER A 383 10.96 -5.57 -26.70
CA SER A 383 10.47 -6.11 -25.44
C SER A 383 9.97 -7.53 -25.57
N HIS A 384 10.49 -8.44 -24.75
CA HIS A 384 10.24 -9.87 -24.81
C HIS A 384 9.27 -10.31 -23.73
N GLN A 385 8.51 -11.34 -24.06
CA GLN A 385 7.66 -12.03 -23.09
C GLN A 385 7.57 -13.52 -23.40
N ASP A 386 7.78 -14.31 -22.34
CA ASP A 386 7.53 -15.75 -22.36
C ASP A 386 6.11 -16.03 -21.87
N TRP A 387 5.36 -16.76 -22.67
CA TRP A 387 4.00 -17.17 -22.40
C TRP A 387 3.90 -18.68 -22.31
N GLN A 388 2.80 -19.19 -21.74
CA GLN A 388 2.51 -20.62 -21.72
C GLN A 388 2.43 -21.24 -23.12
N LYS A 389 1.96 -20.49 -24.13
CA LYS A 389 1.74 -20.96 -25.50
C LYS A 389 2.71 -20.37 -26.53
N GLY A 390 3.83 -19.80 -26.10
CA GLY A 390 4.85 -19.30 -27.02
C GLY A 390 5.68 -18.17 -26.42
N GLN A 391 6.51 -17.57 -27.27
CA GLN A 391 7.36 -16.45 -26.90
C GLN A 391 7.17 -15.35 -27.93
N THR A 392 7.17 -14.10 -27.49
CA THR A 392 7.02 -12.96 -28.40
C THR A 392 8.04 -11.87 -28.13
N VAL A 393 8.35 -11.11 -29.17
CA VAL A 393 9.00 -9.81 -29.03
C VAL A 393 8.10 -8.72 -29.63
N LEU A 394 8.00 -7.60 -28.93
CA LEU A 394 7.34 -6.39 -29.40
C LEU A 394 8.41 -5.39 -29.84
N ARG A 395 8.46 -5.09 -31.13
CA ARG A 395 9.40 -4.14 -31.74
C ARG A 395 8.64 -3.10 -32.54
N ALA A 396 8.75 -1.82 -32.16
CA ALA A 396 8.09 -0.70 -32.84
C ALA A 396 6.57 -0.94 -33.10
N GLY A 397 5.85 -1.50 -32.12
CA GLY A 397 4.41 -1.81 -32.23
C GLY A 397 4.07 -3.10 -32.98
N ARG A 398 5.06 -3.77 -33.59
CA ARG A 398 4.90 -5.08 -34.22
C ARG A 398 5.13 -6.19 -33.22
N LEU A 399 4.15 -7.07 -33.08
CA LEU A 399 4.29 -8.29 -32.29
C LEU A 399 4.83 -9.40 -33.21
N LEU A 400 5.96 -9.97 -32.85
CA LEU A 400 6.62 -11.07 -33.56
C LEU A 400 6.63 -12.31 -32.67
N THR A 401 6.50 -13.49 -33.27
CA THR A 401 6.66 -14.76 -32.55
C THR A 401 8.14 -15.15 -32.54
N ILE A 402 8.65 -15.68 -31.44
CA ILE A 402 10.00 -16.26 -31.40
C ILE A 402 9.85 -17.77 -31.68
N PRO A 403 10.23 -18.25 -32.87
CA PRO A 403 10.15 -19.67 -33.19
C PRO A 403 11.19 -20.49 -32.42
N SER A 404 10.94 -21.79 -32.28
CA SER A 404 11.89 -22.73 -31.65
C SER A 404 13.18 -22.91 -32.44
N THR A 405 13.15 -22.63 -33.75
CA THR A 405 14.30 -22.66 -34.64
C THR A 405 14.61 -21.23 -35.07
N PRO A 406 15.86 -20.75 -34.90
CA PRO A 406 16.23 -19.40 -35.31
C PRO A 406 15.88 -19.13 -36.78
N VAL A 407 15.41 -17.91 -37.07
CA VAL A 407 15.24 -17.42 -38.43
C VAL A 407 16.46 -16.58 -38.78
N ASP A 408 17.25 -17.08 -39.73
CA ASP A 408 18.51 -16.49 -40.17
C ASP A 408 18.63 -16.46 -41.70
N ALA A 409 19.78 -16.03 -42.22
CA ALA A 409 20.04 -15.89 -43.65
C ALA A 409 19.88 -17.20 -44.46
N SER A 410 19.86 -18.36 -43.81
CA SER A 410 19.60 -19.66 -44.45
C SER A 410 18.11 -20.03 -44.48
N THR A 411 17.25 -19.21 -43.88
CA THR A 411 15.82 -19.44 -43.73
C THR A 411 15.02 -18.73 -44.83
N ALA A 412 14.05 -19.45 -45.41
CA ALA A 412 12.99 -18.86 -46.22
C ALA A 412 11.69 -18.79 -45.42
N VAL A 413 11.13 -17.59 -45.26
CA VAL A 413 9.80 -17.37 -44.66
C VAL A 413 8.77 -17.34 -45.77
N LEU A 414 7.77 -18.21 -45.72
CA LEU A 414 6.74 -18.35 -46.75
C LEU A 414 5.41 -17.81 -46.26
N LEU A 415 4.85 -16.80 -46.95
CA LEU A 415 3.47 -16.34 -46.78
C LEU A 415 2.66 -16.87 -47.95
N CYS A 416 1.71 -17.76 -47.69
CA CYS A 416 1.18 -18.58 -48.78
C CYS A 416 -0.26 -19.06 -48.59
N ASP A 417 -0.94 -19.27 -49.71
CA ASP A 417 -2.26 -19.86 -49.77
C ASP A 417 -2.23 -21.41 -49.79
N SER A 418 -3.26 -22.04 -50.36
CA SER A 418 -3.37 -23.50 -50.47
C SER A 418 -2.28 -24.14 -51.34
N GLN A 419 -1.50 -23.36 -52.10
CA GLN A 419 -0.38 -23.87 -52.89
C GLN A 419 0.83 -24.30 -52.04
N CYS A 420 0.83 -24.02 -50.72
CA CYS A 420 1.88 -24.46 -49.79
C CYS A 420 1.50 -25.69 -48.93
N GLY A 421 0.48 -26.45 -49.32
CA GLY A 421 0.18 -27.74 -48.68
C GLY A 421 1.26 -28.79 -48.93
N GLY A 422 1.67 -29.53 -47.90
CA GLY A 422 2.66 -30.62 -48.04
C GLY A 422 4.07 -30.14 -48.42
N ASN A 423 4.85 -31.01 -49.07
CA ASN A 423 6.17 -30.70 -49.64
C ASN A 423 5.99 -29.91 -50.94
N SER A 424 5.57 -28.65 -50.81
CA SER A 424 5.09 -27.84 -51.94
C SER A 424 6.21 -27.43 -52.90
N TRP A 425 5.83 -26.94 -54.09
CA TRP A 425 6.80 -26.47 -55.09
C TRP A 425 7.61 -25.26 -54.61
N ILE A 426 7.03 -24.48 -53.69
CA ILE A 426 7.67 -23.31 -53.08
C ILE A 426 8.70 -23.75 -52.05
N GLU A 427 8.38 -24.76 -51.24
CA GLU A 427 9.31 -25.35 -50.27
C GLU A 427 10.47 -26.03 -50.98
N GLN A 428 10.17 -26.88 -51.96
CA GLN A 428 11.18 -27.54 -52.79
C GLN A 428 12.06 -26.54 -53.53
N GLY A 429 11.45 -25.48 -54.09
CA GLY A 429 12.20 -24.46 -54.81
C GLY A 429 13.08 -23.60 -53.90
N ALA A 430 12.58 -23.22 -52.71
CA ALA A 430 13.39 -22.51 -51.71
C ALA A 430 14.58 -23.37 -51.24
N GLN A 431 14.35 -24.65 -50.95
CA GLN A 431 15.43 -25.59 -50.60
C GLN A 431 16.41 -25.78 -51.75
N GLY A 432 15.91 -25.95 -52.98
CA GLY A 432 16.73 -26.05 -54.20
C GLY A 432 17.46 -24.74 -54.57
N ALA A 433 17.05 -23.61 -54.00
CA ALA A 433 17.74 -22.32 -54.09
C ALA A 433 18.73 -22.09 -52.92
N GLY A 434 18.90 -23.06 -52.04
CA GLY A 434 19.90 -23.07 -50.97
C GLY A 434 19.41 -22.62 -49.59
N PHE A 435 18.10 -22.46 -49.39
CA PHE A 435 17.53 -22.16 -48.06
C PHE A 435 17.25 -23.46 -47.31
N SER A 436 18.11 -23.79 -46.33
CA SER A 436 18.04 -25.05 -45.57
C SER A 436 16.90 -25.10 -44.55
N HIS A 437 16.35 -23.93 -44.16
CA HIS A 437 15.26 -23.83 -43.21
C HIS A 437 14.06 -23.14 -43.85
N ILE A 438 12.86 -23.65 -43.55
CA ILE A 438 11.61 -23.10 -44.04
C ILE A 438 10.71 -22.78 -42.84
N VAL A 439 10.22 -21.56 -42.78
CA VAL A 439 9.15 -21.16 -41.85
C VAL A 439 7.92 -20.82 -42.68
N LYS A 440 6.86 -21.61 -42.54
CA LYS A 440 5.64 -21.48 -43.35
C LYS A 440 4.50 -20.86 -42.54
N LEU A 441 3.97 -19.75 -43.07
CA LEU A 441 2.69 -19.15 -42.70
C LEU A 441 1.71 -19.41 -43.85
N GLY A 442 1.19 -20.65 -43.89
CA GLY A 442 0.35 -21.15 -44.99
C GLY A 442 -1.11 -21.30 -44.57
N PHE A 443 -2.03 -20.64 -45.28
CA PHE A 443 -3.47 -20.71 -44.98
C PHE A 443 -4.27 -20.97 -46.25
N GLY A 444 -4.86 -22.17 -46.37
CA GLY A 444 -5.69 -22.51 -47.52
C GLY A 444 -6.86 -21.56 -47.71
N GLY A 445 -7.16 -21.19 -48.96
CA GLY A 445 -8.27 -20.29 -49.31
C GLY A 445 -8.03 -18.80 -49.06
N SER A 446 -6.85 -18.42 -48.56
CA SER A 446 -6.49 -17.03 -48.28
C SER A 446 -5.80 -16.32 -49.44
N GLY A 447 -5.69 -15.01 -49.35
CA GLY A 447 -5.00 -14.17 -50.31
C GLY A 447 -4.54 -12.86 -49.67
N TYR A 448 -4.23 -11.87 -50.49
CA TYR A 448 -3.91 -10.53 -49.98
C TYR A 448 -5.13 -9.94 -49.25
N LEU A 449 -6.31 -10.05 -49.87
CA LEU A 449 -7.60 -9.60 -49.34
C LEU A 449 -8.54 -10.77 -49.00
N ALA A 450 -8.43 -11.89 -49.72
CA ALA A 450 -9.22 -13.09 -49.43
C ALA A 450 -8.91 -13.60 -48.00
N PRO A 451 -9.94 -13.78 -47.14
CA PRO A 451 -9.74 -13.93 -45.71
C PRO A 451 -9.09 -15.28 -45.34
N ILE A 452 -8.19 -15.23 -44.37
CA ILE A 452 -7.67 -16.40 -43.66
C ILE A 452 -8.78 -16.95 -42.76
N SER A 453 -9.11 -18.22 -42.92
CA SER A 453 -10.08 -18.92 -42.06
C SER A 453 -9.67 -18.81 -40.60
N GLY A 454 -10.58 -18.39 -39.73
CA GLY A 454 -10.34 -18.16 -38.31
C GLY A 454 -9.84 -16.76 -37.94
N LEU A 455 -9.25 -16.00 -38.88
CA LEU A 455 -8.80 -14.61 -38.64
C LEU A 455 -9.74 -13.56 -39.21
N GLY A 456 -10.63 -13.95 -40.14
CA GLY A 456 -11.65 -13.09 -40.73
C GLY A 456 -11.13 -11.99 -41.66
N ALA A 457 -9.83 -12.02 -41.97
CA ALA A 457 -9.12 -10.98 -42.72
C ALA A 457 -8.05 -11.59 -43.63
N GLY A 458 -7.71 -10.89 -44.73
CA GLY A 458 -6.61 -11.29 -45.62
C GLY A 458 -5.24 -11.18 -44.94
N PHE A 459 -4.17 -11.60 -45.61
CA PHE A 459 -2.82 -11.52 -45.06
C PHE A 459 -2.42 -10.09 -44.67
N THR A 460 -2.73 -9.10 -45.52
CA THR A 460 -2.36 -7.71 -45.29
C THR A 460 -2.94 -7.17 -43.99
N GLU A 461 -4.27 -7.27 -43.81
CA GLU A 461 -4.90 -6.84 -42.57
C GLU A 461 -4.44 -7.70 -41.38
N SER A 462 -4.31 -9.02 -41.55
CA SER A 462 -3.92 -9.91 -40.46
C SER A 462 -2.53 -9.62 -39.91
N VAL A 463 -1.56 -9.31 -40.77
CA VAL A 463 -0.22 -8.88 -40.34
C VAL A 463 -0.30 -7.50 -39.70
N SER A 464 -0.98 -6.53 -40.33
CA SER A 464 -1.10 -5.15 -39.81
C SER A 464 -1.72 -5.06 -38.41
N SER A 465 -2.68 -5.93 -38.11
CA SER A 465 -3.42 -5.97 -36.85
C SER A 465 -2.85 -6.98 -35.83
N ASN A 466 -1.65 -7.52 -36.08
CA ASN A 466 -1.02 -8.56 -35.26
C ASN A 466 -1.89 -9.81 -35.06
N ARG A 467 -2.90 -10.09 -35.90
CA ARG A 467 -3.68 -11.34 -35.87
C ARG A 467 -2.85 -12.52 -36.41
N LEU A 468 -2.00 -12.24 -37.40
CA LEU A 468 -0.94 -13.13 -37.86
C LEU A 468 0.41 -12.55 -37.43
N LEU A 469 1.17 -13.32 -36.64
CA LEU A 469 2.51 -12.89 -36.22
C LEU A 469 3.54 -13.40 -37.21
N LEU A 470 4.44 -12.51 -37.59
CA LEU A 470 5.64 -12.86 -38.34
C LEU A 470 6.69 -13.43 -37.37
N PRO A 471 7.54 -14.39 -37.80
CA PRO A 471 8.62 -14.89 -36.97
C PRO A 471 9.72 -13.85 -36.74
N GLU A 472 10.26 -13.79 -35.53
CA GLU A 472 11.43 -13.00 -35.17
C GLU A 472 12.68 -13.58 -35.81
N GLY A 473 13.54 -12.72 -36.36
CA GLY A 473 14.84 -13.08 -36.93
C GLY A 473 15.14 -12.32 -38.22
N ASP A 474 16.15 -12.77 -38.95
CA ASP A 474 16.64 -12.13 -40.17
C ASP A 474 16.71 -13.16 -41.33
N PRO A 475 15.56 -13.48 -41.96
CA PRO A 475 15.50 -14.51 -42.99
C PRO A 475 16.30 -14.10 -44.23
N GLY A 476 16.87 -15.08 -44.93
CA GLY A 476 17.53 -14.80 -46.21
C GLY A 476 16.55 -14.40 -47.31
N VAL A 477 15.32 -14.92 -47.26
CA VAL A 477 14.25 -14.57 -48.20
C VAL A 477 12.87 -14.65 -47.55
N VAL A 478 11.98 -13.74 -47.93
CA VAL A 478 10.54 -13.84 -47.70
C VAL A 478 9.85 -14.07 -49.04
N ILE A 479 9.10 -15.17 -49.16
CA ILE A 479 8.41 -15.55 -50.39
C ILE A 479 6.90 -15.40 -50.17
N VAL A 480 6.28 -14.52 -50.94
CA VAL A 480 4.84 -14.25 -50.90
C VAL A 480 4.18 -14.93 -52.09
N THR A 481 3.32 -15.91 -51.85
CA THR A 481 2.58 -16.64 -52.90
C THR A 481 1.09 -16.60 -52.60
N LEU A 482 0.43 -15.54 -53.06
CA LEU A 482 -0.97 -15.21 -52.81
C LEU A 482 -1.68 -14.85 -54.13
N GLY A 483 -2.89 -14.27 -54.07
CA GLY A 483 -3.61 -13.78 -55.26
C GLY A 483 -4.52 -14.81 -55.92
N GLY A 484 -4.26 -16.12 -55.76
CA GLY A 484 -5.10 -17.17 -56.37
C GLY A 484 -6.55 -17.13 -55.91
N ASN A 485 -6.77 -16.94 -54.60
CA ASN A 485 -8.11 -16.84 -54.03
C ASN A 485 -8.74 -15.46 -54.23
N ASP A 486 -7.93 -14.39 -54.31
CA ASP A 486 -8.41 -13.06 -54.69
C ASP A 486 -9.00 -13.08 -56.12
N ALA A 487 -8.32 -13.76 -57.05
CA ALA A 487 -8.80 -13.98 -58.41
C ALA A 487 -10.09 -14.81 -58.44
N ALA A 488 -10.18 -15.88 -57.65
CA ALA A 488 -11.38 -16.71 -57.55
C ALA A 488 -12.59 -15.93 -57.01
N GLN A 489 -12.35 -15.02 -56.06
CA GLN A 489 -13.35 -14.10 -55.51
C GLN A 489 -13.62 -12.88 -56.41
N LYS A 490 -12.98 -12.80 -57.59
CA LYS A 490 -13.10 -11.67 -58.53
C LYS A 490 -12.80 -10.31 -57.89
N ARG A 491 -11.84 -10.27 -56.97
CA ARG A 491 -11.36 -9.02 -56.37
C ARG A 491 -10.73 -8.13 -57.45
N PRO A 492 -10.94 -6.80 -57.40
CA PRO A 492 -10.25 -5.88 -58.32
C PRO A 492 -8.73 -5.99 -58.15
N SER A 493 -8.01 -6.17 -59.25
CA SER A 493 -6.55 -6.30 -59.22
C SER A 493 -5.85 -5.08 -58.63
N THR A 494 -6.43 -3.89 -58.78
CA THR A 494 -5.92 -2.63 -58.20
C THR A 494 -5.99 -2.63 -56.67
N GLU A 495 -7.04 -3.22 -56.09
CA GLU A 495 -7.16 -3.36 -54.63
C GLU A 495 -6.19 -4.41 -54.09
N VAL A 496 -6.02 -5.52 -54.83
CA VAL A 496 -5.06 -6.57 -54.49
C VAL A 496 -3.63 -6.05 -54.55
N ALA A 497 -3.26 -5.29 -55.59
CA ALA A 497 -1.95 -4.65 -55.71
C ALA A 497 -1.69 -3.64 -54.57
N ALA A 498 -2.70 -2.84 -54.19
CA ALA A 498 -2.56 -1.92 -53.04
C ALA A 498 -2.37 -2.68 -51.71
N ALA A 499 -3.06 -3.80 -51.53
CA ALA A 499 -2.89 -4.66 -50.35
C ALA A 499 -1.53 -5.38 -50.35
N GLU A 500 -1.01 -5.73 -51.52
CA GLU A 500 0.35 -6.23 -51.70
C GLU A 500 1.39 -5.19 -51.29
N ASP A 501 1.33 -3.96 -51.81
CA ASP A 501 2.26 -2.87 -51.45
C ASP A 501 2.31 -2.66 -49.93
N GLN A 502 1.14 -2.62 -49.28
CA GLN A 502 1.04 -2.54 -47.83
C GLN A 502 1.70 -3.72 -47.10
N LEU A 503 1.45 -4.96 -47.56
CA LEU A 503 2.05 -6.14 -46.96
C LEU A 503 3.57 -6.13 -47.14
N ILE A 504 4.07 -5.84 -48.33
CA ILE A 504 5.50 -5.76 -48.63
C ILE A 504 6.17 -4.65 -47.83
N GLY A 505 5.53 -3.50 -47.65
CA GLY A 505 6.00 -2.44 -46.76
C GLY A 505 6.25 -2.95 -45.33
N MET A 506 5.27 -3.64 -44.75
CA MET A 506 5.43 -4.24 -43.41
C MET A 506 6.50 -5.34 -43.35
N LEU A 507 6.67 -6.13 -44.42
CA LEU A 507 7.70 -7.15 -44.50
C LEU A 507 9.11 -6.53 -44.57
N ARG A 508 9.28 -5.42 -45.30
CA ARG A 508 10.55 -4.66 -45.33
C ARG A 508 10.91 -4.08 -43.97
N GLU A 509 9.91 -3.59 -43.24
CA GLU A 509 10.11 -3.11 -41.87
C GLU A 509 10.50 -4.25 -40.92
N ALA A 510 9.88 -5.42 -41.06
CA ALA A 510 10.17 -6.59 -40.23
C ALA A 510 11.55 -7.21 -40.56
N TYR A 511 11.92 -7.24 -41.84
CA TYR A 511 13.08 -7.96 -42.36
C TYR A 511 13.90 -7.07 -43.32
N PRO A 512 14.61 -6.06 -42.80
CA PRO A 512 15.31 -5.08 -43.63
C PRO A 512 16.43 -5.66 -44.49
N ASN A 513 17.00 -6.82 -44.12
CA ASN A 513 18.09 -7.47 -44.87
C ASN A 513 17.60 -8.63 -45.75
N ALA A 514 16.33 -9.02 -45.64
CA ALA A 514 15.79 -10.14 -46.41
C ALA A 514 15.45 -9.72 -47.84
N ALA A 515 15.76 -10.59 -48.81
CA ALA A 515 15.17 -10.45 -50.13
C ALA A 515 13.66 -10.76 -50.05
N ILE A 516 12.83 -10.02 -50.78
CA ILE A 516 11.40 -10.31 -50.88
C ILE A 516 11.10 -10.75 -52.30
N VAL A 517 10.45 -11.90 -52.44
CA VAL A 517 10.05 -12.48 -53.71
C VAL A 517 8.53 -12.65 -53.72
N VAL A 518 7.87 -11.98 -54.66
CA VAL A 518 6.45 -12.17 -54.93
C VAL A 518 6.30 -13.16 -56.06
N ASN A 519 5.68 -14.29 -55.76
CA ASN A 519 5.25 -15.23 -56.76
C ASN A 519 3.89 -14.79 -57.30
N GLY A 520 3.75 -14.90 -58.61
CA GLY A 520 2.45 -14.78 -59.25
C GLY A 520 1.53 -15.98 -58.96
N VAL A 521 0.44 -16.08 -59.71
CA VAL A 521 -0.63 -17.03 -59.45
C VAL A 521 -0.49 -18.25 -60.36
N MET A 522 -0.20 -19.40 -59.75
CA MET A 522 -0.11 -20.69 -60.45
C MET A 522 -1.36 -20.95 -61.30
N SER A 523 -1.16 -21.25 -62.59
CA SER A 523 -2.26 -21.39 -63.54
C SER A 523 -1.95 -22.32 -64.72
N ARG A 524 -3.00 -22.81 -65.36
CA ARG A 524 -2.95 -23.37 -66.73
C ARG A 524 -2.97 -22.24 -67.77
N SER A 525 -2.74 -22.58 -69.03
CA SER A 525 -2.76 -21.66 -70.18
C SER A 525 -4.13 -21.56 -70.87
N ASP A 526 -5.12 -22.39 -70.48
CA ASP A 526 -6.47 -22.38 -71.06
C ASP A 526 -7.33 -21.18 -70.60
N ALA A 527 -8.50 -21.01 -71.23
CA ALA A 527 -9.40 -19.90 -70.97
C ALA A 527 -9.97 -19.88 -69.54
N ALA A 528 -10.14 -21.03 -68.88
CA ALA A 528 -10.69 -21.09 -67.53
C ALA A 528 -9.76 -20.46 -66.48
N HIS A 529 -8.46 -20.36 -66.80
CA HIS A 529 -7.44 -19.76 -65.93
C HIS A 529 -7.08 -18.31 -66.31
N ALA A 530 -7.81 -17.68 -67.23
CA ALA A 530 -7.51 -16.30 -67.67
C ALA A 530 -7.49 -15.29 -66.50
N ALA A 531 -8.43 -15.39 -65.56
CA ALA A 531 -8.47 -14.52 -64.38
C ALA A 531 -7.26 -14.72 -63.44
N ARG A 532 -6.79 -15.97 -63.29
CA ARG A 532 -5.58 -16.27 -62.50
C ARG A 532 -4.34 -15.66 -63.16
N ARG A 533 -4.20 -15.79 -64.49
CA ARG A 533 -3.10 -15.16 -65.24
C ARG A 533 -3.15 -13.63 -65.19
N ALA A 534 -4.34 -13.04 -65.22
CA ALA A 534 -4.49 -11.59 -65.05
C ALA A 534 -4.07 -11.13 -63.64
N MET A 535 -4.40 -11.92 -62.60
CA MET A 535 -3.97 -11.62 -61.23
C MET A 535 -2.46 -11.83 -61.05
N ASP A 536 -1.87 -12.88 -61.65
CA ASP A 536 -0.42 -13.09 -61.71
C ASP A 536 0.30 -11.87 -62.31
N ALA A 537 -0.18 -11.37 -63.45
CA ALA A 537 0.37 -10.18 -64.08
C ALA A 537 0.25 -8.96 -63.16
N ALA A 538 -0.89 -8.77 -62.49
CA ALA A 538 -1.09 -7.64 -61.59
C ALA A 538 -0.12 -7.65 -60.40
N VAL A 539 -0.01 -8.78 -59.69
CA VAL A 539 0.85 -8.87 -58.50
C VAL A 539 2.34 -8.85 -58.86
N THR A 540 2.72 -9.50 -59.97
CA THR A 540 4.13 -9.48 -60.38
C THR A 540 4.56 -8.14 -60.96
N GLU A 541 3.66 -7.40 -61.61
CA GLU A 541 3.93 -6.03 -62.05
C GLU A 541 4.05 -5.07 -60.87
N GLU A 542 3.17 -5.21 -59.88
CA GLU A 542 3.22 -4.42 -58.66
C GLU A 542 4.51 -4.67 -57.87
N ALA A 543 4.88 -5.94 -57.66
CA ALA A 543 6.15 -6.33 -57.07
C ALA A 543 7.36 -5.67 -57.74
N ARG A 544 7.41 -5.67 -59.09
CA ARG A 544 8.46 -4.97 -59.84
C ARG A 544 8.39 -3.45 -59.64
N ARG A 545 7.19 -2.87 -59.65
CA ARG A 545 6.95 -1.43 -59.46
C ARG A 545 7.47 -0.95 -58.10
N ILE A 546 7.24 -1.72 -57.04
CA ILE A 546 7.66 -1.39 -55.67
C ILE A 546 9.09 -1.85 -55.37
N GLY A 547 9.78 -2.45 -56.34
CA GLY A 547 11.21 -2.79 -56.29
C GLY A 547 11.53 -4.03 -55.47
N VAL A 548 10.64 -5.04 -55.46
CA VAL A 548 10.94 -6.38 -54.96
C VAL A 548 11.03 -7.38 -56.12
N HIS A 549 11.57 -8.57 -55.84
CA HIS A 549 11.70 -9.60 -56.87
C HIS A 549 10.33 -10.20 -57.21
N ALA A 550 10.12 -10.54 -58.48
CA ALA A 550 8.87 -11.10 -58.95
C ALA A 550 9.12 -12.34 -59.82
N VAL A 551 8.45 -13.45 -59.51
CA VAL A 551 8.46 -14.67 -60.32
C VAL A 551 7.04 -14.96 -60.80
N SER A 552 6.78 -14.73 -62.09
CA SER A 552 5.52 -15.15 -62.70
C SER A 552 5.51 -16.65 -62.88
N VAL A 553 4.41 -17.28 -62.46
CA VAL A 553 4.17 -18.72 -62.61
C VAL A 553 2.90 -18.99 -63.43
N ALA A 554 2.42 -17.96 -64.14
CA ALA A 554 1.32 -18.06 -65.07
C ALA A 554 1.63 -19.09 -66.17
N GLY A 555 0.71 -20.02 -66.40
CA GLY A 555 0.81 -21.04 -67.45
C GLY A 555 1.67 -22.26 -67.10
N TRP A 556 2.44 -22.21 -66.00
CA TRP A 556 3.41 -23.25 -65.64
C TRP A 556 2.81 -24.65 -65.49
N VAL A 557 1.53 -24.76 -65.10
CA VAL A 557 0.85 -26.06 -65.06
C VAL A 557 0.81 -26.71 -66.45
N SER A 558 0.53 -25.92 -67.48
CA SER A 558 0.50 -26.38 -68.87
C SER A 558 1.92 -26.56 -69.42
N ASP A 559 2.80 -25.60 -69.18
CA ASP A 559 4.15 -25.58 -69.77
C ASP A 559 5.01 -26.74 -69.28
N TYR A 560 4.86 -27.13 -68.01
CA TYR A 560 5.60 -28.24 -67.42
C TYR A 560 4.80 -29.53 -67.30
N ALA A 561 3.58 -29.59 -67.85
CA ALA A 561 2.66 -30.73 -67.73
C ALA A 561 2.53 -31.22 -66.28
N ALA A 562 2.35 -30.28 -65.34
CA ALA A 562 2.30 -30.57 -63.91
C ALA A 562 0.90 -31.11 -63.52
N PRO A 563 0.78 -32.34 -62.98
CA PRO A 563 -0.52 -32.91 -62.66
C PRO A 563 -1.21 -32.19 -61.49
N GLN A 564 -2.49 -31.85 -61.68
CA GLN A 564 -3.33 -31.20 -60.68
C GLN A 564 -4.27 -32.20 -59.98
N ALA A 565 -4.48 -32.00 -58.68
CA ALA A 565 -5.43 -32.77 -57.87
C ALA A 565 -6.87 -32.33 -58.13
N ASP A 566 -7.05 -31.04 -58.45
CA ASP A 566 -8.32 -30.46 -58.87
C ASP A 566 -8.09 -29.35 -59.91
N ASN A 567 -9.02 -28.42 -60.07
CA ASN A 567 -8.87 -27.36 -61.06
C ASN A 567 -7.68 -26.41 -60.79
N VAL A 568 -7.22 -26.27 -59.55
CA VAL A 568 -6.24 -25.25 -59.16
C VAL A 568 -5.06 -25.79 -58.35
N HIS A 569 -5.24 -26.85 -57.56
CA HIS A 569 -4.21 -27.42 -56.70
C HIS A 569 -3.37 -28.47 -57.43
N LEU A 570 -2.06 -28.44 -57.22
CA LEU A 570 -1.16 -29.46 -57.74
C LEU A 570 -1.29 -30.76 -56.92
N THR A 571 -1.06 -31.90 -57.57
CA THR A 571 -0.71 -33.13 -56.84
C THR A 571 0.73 -33.04 -56.32
N GLN A 572 1.17 -33.95 -55.44
CA GLN A 572 2.58 -34.03 -55.06
C GLN A 572 3.49 -34.20 -56.30
N ALA A 573 3.11 -35.04 -57.27
CA ALA A 573 3.85 -35.17 -58.52
C ALA A 573 3.88 -33.86 -59.34
N GLY A 574 2.84 -33.03 -59.24
CA GLY A 574 2.82 -31.69 -59.80
C GLY A 574 3.77 -30.75 -59.08
N HIS A 575 3.82 -30.80 -57.75
CA HIS A 575 4.78 -30.06 -56.94
C HIS A 575 6.22 -30.44 -57.30
N ASP A 576 6.52 -31.74 -57.37
CA ASP A 576 7.84 -32.29 -57.71
C ASP A 576 8.30 -31.90 -59.12
N ARG A 577 7.34 -31.66 -60.03
CA ARG A 577 7.61 -31.21 -61.39
C ARG A 577 7.93 -29.73 -61.47
N ILE A 578 7.27 -28.90 -60.66
CA ILE A 578 7.45 -27.45 -60.65
C ILE A 578 8.64 -27.04 -59.78
N GLY A 579 8.89 -27.72 -58.66
CA GLY A 579 9.88 -27.35 -57.65
C GLY A 579 11.27 -27.02 -58.21
N PRO A 580 11.89 -27.88 -59.04
CA PRO A 580 13.19 -27.60 -59.64
C PRO A 580 13.20 -26.37 -60.55
N HIS A 581 12.16 -26.17 -61.36
CA HIS A 581 12.03 -24.99 -62.22
C HIS A 581 11.85 -23.71 -61.40
N TYR A 582 11.09 -23.79 -60.31
CA TYR A 582 10.98 -22.67 -59.38
C TYR A 582 12.31 -22.39 -58.65
N ALA A 583 13.08 -23.42 -58.27
CA ALA A 583 14.40 -23.21 -57.69
C ALA A 583 15.32 -22.40 -58.61
N ASP A 584 15.33 -22.71 -59.91
CA ASP A 584 16.11 -21.99 -60.91
C ASP A 584 15.60 -20.55 -61.08
N ALA A 585 14.28 -20.36 -61.15
CA ALA A 585 13.67 -19.03 -61.26
C ALA A 585 13.93 -18.17 -60.00
N LEU A 586 13.88 -18.78 -58.81
CA LEU A 586 14.17 -18.13 -57.55
C LEU A 586 15.65 -17.73 -57.45
N ARG A 587 16.58 -18.61 -57.84
CA ARG A 587 18.01 -18.28 -57.93
C ARG A 587 18.27 -17.12 -58.88
N ALA A 588 17.67 -17.17 -60.07
CA ALA A 588 17.77 -16.09 -61.05
C ALA A 588 17.21 -14.76 -60.51
N ALA A 589 16.05 -14.79 -59.84
CA ALA A 589 15.45 -13.60 -59.24
C ALA A 589 16.35 -12.98 -58.16
N LEU A 590 16.98 -13.83 -57.33
CA LEU A 590 17.88 -13.42 -56.25
C LEU A 590 19.32 -13.10 -56.71
N GLY A 591 19.65 -13.31 -57.99
CA GLY A 591 21.00 -13.13 -58.53
C GLY A 591 22.02 -14.13 -57.99
N ARG A 592 21.60 -15.37 -57.75
CA ARG A 592 22.39 -16.47 -57.17
C ARG A 592 22.73 -17.57 -58.17
#